data_AF-A0A9W7GT00-F1
#
_entry.id   AF-A0A9W7GT00-F1
#
_cell.length_a   1.000
_cell.length_b   1.000
_cell.length_c   1.000
_cell.angle_alpha   90.00
_cell.angle_beta   90.00
_cell.angle_gamma   90.00
#
_symmetry.space_group_name_H-M   'P 1'
#
loop_
_entity.id
_entity.type
_entity.pdbx_description
1 polymer ?
#
loop_
_entity_poly.entity_id
_entity_poly.type
_entity_poly.pdbx_seq_one_letter_code
_entity_poly.pdbx_strand_id
1 'polypeptide(L)'
;MFGANTLLVKIFGSIGAVSTSLDLGKGGPLVHISSCIASLLAHGGPDNYRLKWRCLRYFNSDRDRMDIITCGSSSGVCAAFCAPVGGVLFALEEVATWWRSEEMNSEVVFV
;
A
#
# COMPACT_ATOMS: atom_id res chain seq x y z
N MET A 1 8.42 -8.35 6.28
CA MET A 1 7.36 -8.27 7.31
C MET A 1 7.50 -6.95 8.04
N PHE A 2 6.61 -5.98 7.81
CA PHE A 2 6.57 -4.76 8.62
C PHE A 2 5.94 -5.11 9.97
N GLY A 3 6.71 -5.06 11.06
CA GLY A 3 6.19 -5.35 12.40
C GLY A 3 5.14 -4.31 12.81
N ALA A 4 4.06 -4.73 13.47
CA ALA A 4 3.00 -3.82 13.93
C ALA A 4 3.55 -2.63 14.75
N ASN A 5 4.63 -2.87 15.52
CA ASN A 5 5.33 -1.83 16.28
C ASN A 5 5.99 -0.76 15.38
N THR A 6 6.59 -1.12 14.24
CA THR A 6 7.24 -0.13 13.36
C THR A 6 6.21 0.71 12.61
N LEU A 7 5.04 0.14 12.34
CA LEU A 7 3.92 0.82 11.70
C LEU A 7 3.28 1.85 12.65
N LEU A 8 3.12 1.49 13.93
CA LEU A 8 2.68 2.41 14.97
C LEU A 8 3.68 3.56 15.16
N VAL A 9 4.97 3.27 15.26
CA VAL A 9 6.01 4.30 15.37
C VAL A 9 6.01 5.23 14.15
N LYS A 10 5.78 4.72 12.93
CA LYS A 10 5.64 5.55 11.73
C LYS A 10 4.41 6.46 11.76
N ILE A 11 3.27 5.95 12.20
CA ILE A 11 2.03 6.74 12.31
C ILE A 11 2.22 7.86 13.34
N PHE A 12 2.60 7.51 14.58
CA PHE A 12 2.80 8.49 15.66
C PHE A 12 3.96 9.44 15.39
N GLY A 13 5.05 8.94 14.78
CA GLY A 13 6.18 9.76 14.36
C GLY A 13 5.80 10.78 13.27
N SER A 14 4.95 10.41 12.31
CA SER A 14 4.45 11.37 11.30
C SER A 14 3.53 12.42 11.91
N ILE A 15 2.66 12.03 12.86
CA ILE A 15 1.76 12.95 13.56
C ILE A 15 2.58 13.94 14.39
N GLY A 16 3.60 13.47 15.10
CA GLY A 16 4.55 14.31 15.83
C GLY A 16 5.32 15.27 14.92
N ALA A 17 5.82 14.80 13.77
CA ALA A 17 6.53 15.63 12.79
C ALA A 17 5.64 16.72 12.15
N VAL A 18 4.37 16.41 11.88
CA VAL A 18 3.39 17.39 11.40
C VAL A 18 3.04 18.40 12.50
N SER A 19 3.02 17.96 13.76
CA SER A 19 2.73 18.83 14.92
C SER A 19 3.86 19.82 15.22
N THR A 20 5.11 19.47 14.92
CA THR A 20 6.28 20.35 15.11
C THR A 20 6.48 21.36 13.98
N SER A 21 5.57 21.42 12.98
CA SER A 21 5.63 22.35 11.84
C SER A 21 6.99 22.34 11.12
N LEU A 22 7.60 21.16 11.00
CA LEU A 22 8.77 20.99 10.14
C LEU A 22 8.32 21.17 8.68
N ASP A 23 9.04 22.00 7.92
CA ASP A 23 8.75 22.34 6.51
C ASP A 23 9.10 21.18 5.54
N LEU A 24 8.70 19.97 5.92
CA LEU A 24 8.82 18.74 5.15
C LEU A 24 7.43 18.45 4.57
N GLY A 25 7.32 18.44 3.24
CA GLY A 25 6.04 18.24 2.54
C GLY A 25 5.25 17.03 3.07
N LYS A 26 3.98 17.25 3.42
CA LYS A 26 3.10 16.26 4.08
C LYS A 26 2.62 15.13 3.15
N GLY A 27 2.90 15.21 1.85
CA GLY A 27 2.39 14.27 0.85
C GLY A 27 3.05 12.89 0.90
N GLY A 28 4.38 12.82 0.99
CA GLY A 28 5.13 11.55 0.98
C GLY A 28 4.79 10.60 2.16
N PRO A 29 4.74 11.10 3.41
CA PRO A 29 4.38 10.27 4.56
C PRO A 29 2.96 9.71 4.48
N LEU A 30 2.00 10.48 3.91
CA LEU A 30 0.60 10.07 3.81
C LEU A 30 0.42 8.83 2.91
N VAL A 31 1.08 8.83 1.74
CA VAL A 31 1.11 7.68 0.82
C VAL A 31 1.73 6.47 1.50
N HIS A 32 2.85 6.66 2.22
CA HIS A 32 3.52 5.56 2.90
C HIS A 32 2.67 4.94 4.03
N ILE A 33 1.95 5.74 4.80
CA ILE A 33 1.07 5.23 5.88
C ILE A 33 -0.07 4.41 5.28
N SER A 34 -0.67 4.90 4.19
CA SER A 34 -1.76 4.20 3.50
C SER A 34 -1.32 2.84 2.91
N SER A 35 -0.13 2.77 2.29
CA SER A 35 0.47 1.51 1.81
C SER A 35 0.79 0.54 2.95
N CYS A 36 1.27 1.05 4.09
CA CYS A 36 1.49 0.25 5.28
C CYS A 36 0.19 -0.37 5.83
N ILE A 37 -0.89 0.40 5.93
CA ILE A 37 -2.20 -0.09 6.36
C ILE A 37 -2.73 -1.13 5.36
N ALA A 38 -2.58 -0.89 4.06
CA ALA A 38 -3.01 -1.81 3.02
C ALA A 38 -2.21 -3.13 3.02
N SER A 39 -0.90 -3.07 3.28
CA SER A 39 -0.04 -4.25 3.42
C SER A 39 -0.45 -5.11 4.64
N LEU A 40 -0.79 -4.47 5.76
CA LEU A 40 -1.36 -5.15 6.93
C LEU A 40 -2.67 -5.86 6.60
N LEU A 41 -3.57 -5.17 5.88
CA LEU A 41 -4.84 -5.74 5.44
C LEU A 41 -4.61 -6.92 4.48
N ALA A 42 -3.76 -6.75 3.47
CA ALA A 42 -3.40 -7.78 2.49
C ALA A 42 -2.77 -9.05 3.12
N HIS A 43 -2.04 -8.91 4.23
CA HIS A 43 -1.42 -10.05 4.93
C HIS A 43 -2.34 -10.68 5.97
N GLY A 44 -3.54 -10.14 6.22
CA GLY A 44 -4.45 -10.63 7.26
C GLY A 44 -3.96 -10.37 8.69
N GLY A 45 -2.84 -9.65 8.84
CA GLY A 45 -2.32 -9.17 10.11
C GLY A 45 -1.57 -10.16 11.00
N PRO A 46 -0.87 -9.69 12.07
CA PRO A 46 -0.31 -10.56 13.09
C PRO A 46 -1.29 -11.61 13.61
N ASP A 47 -0.78 -12.84 13.70
CA ASP A 47 -1.43 -14.06 14.21
C ASP A 47 -2.21 -13.88 15.54
N ASN A 48 -1.92 -12.82 16.29
CA ASN A 48 -2.52 -12.48 17.58
C ASN A 48 -3.87 -11.74 17.51
N TYR A 49 -4.21 -11.07 16.41
CA TYR A 49 -5.55 -10.49 16.26
C TYR A 49 -6.37 -11.35 15.31
N ARG A 50 -7.33 -12.08 15.87
CA ARG A 50 -8.29 -12.92 15.16
C ARG A 50 -9.29 -12.12 14.31
N LEU A 51 -8.89 -11.02 13.69
CA LEU A 51 -9.67 -10.28 12.68
C LEU A 51 -9.52 -10.98 11.33
N LYS A 52 -9.81 -12.28 11.30
CA LYS A 52 -10.05 -13.01 10.05
C LYS A 52 -11.41 -12.54 9.52
N TRP A 53 -11.47 -11.33 8.97
CA TRP A 53 -12.64 -10.87 8.23
C TRP A 53 -12.92 -11.92 7.16
N ARG A 54 -14.10 -12.53 7.22
CA ARG A 54 -14.44 -13.72 6.42
C ARG A 54 -14.30 -13.47 4.91
N CYS A 55 -14.36 -12.21 4.50
CA CYS A 55 -14.16 -11.72 3.14
C CYS A 55 -12.69 -11.73 2.66
N LEU A 56 -11.70 -11.58 3.55
CA LEU A 56 -10.27 -11.55 3.20
C LEU A 56 -9.63 -12.93 3.08
N ARG A 57 -10.34 -14.01 3.44
CA ARG A 57 -9.80 -15.38 3.30
C ARG A 57 -9.64 -15.84 1.85
N TYR A 58 -10.29 -15.17 0.90
CA TYR A 58 -10.24 -15.50 -0.51
C TYR A 58 -9.05 -14.87 -1.23
N PHE A 59 -8.57 -13.71 -0.75
CA PHE A 59 -7.42 -12.98 -1.27
C PHE A 59 -6.13 -13.56 -0.68
N ASN A 60 -5.70 -14.71 -1.20
CA ASN A 60 -4.45 -15.37 -0.78
C ASN A 60 -3.40 -15.43 -1.90
N SER A 61 -3.75 -14.99 -3.10
CA SER A 61 -2.81 -14.85 -4.21
C SER A 61 -1.87 -13.67 -3.98
N ASP A 62 -0.65 -13.72 -4.51
CA ASP A 62 0.27 -12.58 -4.48
C ASP A 62 -0.30 -11.38 -5.25
N ARG A 63 -1.09 -11.62 -6.31
CA ARG A 63 -1.76 -10.57 -7.11
C ARG A 63 -2.78 -9.79 -6.29
N ASP A 64 -3.66 -10.53 -5.63
CA ASP A 64 -4.67 -10.05 -4.70
C ASP A 64 -4.07 -9.12 -3.62
N ARG A 65 -2.89 -9.47 -3.11
CA ARG A 65 -2.19 -8.65 -2.11
C ARG A 65 -1.64 -7.36 -2.70
N MET A 66 -1.06 -7.44 -3.90
CA MET A 66 -0.56 -6.26 -4.60
C MET A 66 -1.70 -5.30 -4.95
N ASP A 67 -2.84 -5.79 -5.42
CA ASP A 67 -4.02 -4.96 -5.74
C ASP A 67 -4.53 -4.19 -4.51
N ILE A 68 -4.57 -4.85 -3.35
CA ILE A 68 -4.95 -4.19 -2.08
C ILE A 68 -3.93 -3.10 -1.71
N ILE A 69 -2.63 -3.38 -1.85
CA ILE A 69 -1.55 -2.42 -1.53
C ILE A 69 -1.59 -1.22 -2.49
N THR A 70 -1.76 -1.47 -3.79
CA THR A 70 -1.87 -0.45 -4.84
C THR A 70 -3.09 0.44 -4.62
N CYS A 71 -4.24 -0.15 -4.32
CA CYS A 71 -5.47 0.59 -3.99
C CYS A 71 -5.29 1.45 -2.74
N GLY A 72 -4.66 0.91 -1.70
CA GLY A 72 -4.37 1.66 -0.47
C GLY A 72 -3.40 2.82 -0.69
N SER A 73 -2.32 2.59 -1.43
CA SER A 73 -1.35 3.64 -1.79
C SER A 73 -2.00 4.75 -2.62
N SER A 74 -2.82 4.38 -3.61
CA SER A 74 -3.63 5.30 -4.42
C SER A 74 -4.55 6.18 -3.58
N SER A 75 -5.22 5.61 -2.57
CA SER A 75 -6.02 6.37 -1.60
C SER A 75 -5.18 7.42 -0.84
N GLY A 76 -3.96 7.08 -0.45
CA GLY A 76 -3.01 8.03 0.13
C GLY A 76 -2.60 9.13 -0.85
N VAL A 77 -2.41 8.81 -2.14
CA VAL A 77 -2.10 9.82 -3.18
C VAL A 77 -3.28 10.78 -3.35
N CYS A 78 -4.51 10.26 -3.43
CA CYS A 78 -5.73 11.06 -3.47
C CYS A 78 -5.84 12.00 -2.27
N ALA A 79 -5.58 11.50 -1.07
CA ALA A 79 -5.66 12.27 0.16
C ALA A 79 -4.53 13.30 0.30
N ALA A 80 -3.36 13.04 -0.29
CA ALA A 80 -2.20 13.94 -0.25
C ALA A 80 -2.35 15.15 -1.19
N PHE A 81 -2.93 14.94 -2.37
CA PHE A 81 -3.00 15.94 -3.44
C PHE A 81 -4.41 16.40 -3.79
N CYS A 82 -5.43 15.91 -3.08
CA CYS A 82 -6.86 16.14 -3.38
C CYS A 82 -7.21 15.88 -4.86
N ALA A 83 -6.50 14.93 -5.49
CA ALA A 83 -6.57 14.68 -6.92
C ALA A 83 -7.02 13.23 -7.17
N PRO A 84 -8.34 12.97 -7.31
CA PRO A 84 -8.86 11.61 -7.50
C PRO A 84 -8.38 10.98 -8.82
N VAL A 85 -8.28 11.77 -9.89
CA VAL A 85 -7.76 11.30 -11.19
C VAL A 85 -6.28 10.91 -11.08
N GLY A 86 -5.50 11.68 -10.31
CA GLY A 86 -4.09 11.38 -10.07
C GLY A 86 -3.88 10.06 -9.32
N GLY A 87 -4.71 9.77 -8.32
CA GLY A 87 -4.65 8.47 -7.64
C GLY A 87 -5.07 7.30 -8.53
N VAL A 88 -6.07 7.47 -9.40
CA VAL A 88 -6.46 6.41 -10.35
C VAL A 88 -5.36 6.15 -11.38
N LEU A 89 -4.75 7.19 -11.93
CA LEU A 89 -3.60 7.05 -12.85
C LEU A 89 -2.42 6.35 -12.16
N PHE A 90 -2.13 6.70 -10.91
CA PHE A 90 -1.11 6.03 -10.11
C PHE A 90 -1.42 4.53 -9.94
N ALA A 91 -2.67 4.16 -9.66
CA ALA A 91 -3.06 2.76 -9.55
C ALA A 91 -2.92 2.01 -10.89
N LEU A 92 -3.28 2.65 -12.01
CA LEU A 92 -3.15 2.06 -13.35
C LEU A 92 -1.69 1.86 -13.76
N GLU A 93 -0.81 2.81 -13.43
CA GLU A 93 0.63 2.71 -13.70
C GLU A 93 1.27 1.52 -12.96
N GLU A 94 0.91 1.34 -11.69
CA GLU A 94 1.37 0.20 -10.89
C GLU A 94 0.86 -1.13 -11.45
N VAL A 95 -0.44 -1.26 -11.76
CA VAL A 95 -1.01 -2.49 -12.35
C VAL A 95 -0.40 -2.82 -13.71
N ALA A 96 -0.17 -1.81 -14.56
CA ALA A 96 0.47 -2.00 -15.86
C ALA A 96 1.92 -2.49 -15.72
N THR A 97 2.63 -2.04 -14.68
CA THR A 97 4.01 -2.46 -14.40
C THR A 97 4.07 -3.95 -14.05
N TRP A 98 3.11 -4.45 -13.26
CA TRP A 98 3.00 -5.88 -12.95
C TRP A 98 2.72 -6.72 -14.19
N TRP A 99 1.77 -6.29 -15.03
CA TRP A 99 1.45 -6.95 -16.30
C TRP A 99 2.68 -7.08 -17.20
N ARG A 100 3.43 -5.99 -17.36
CA ARG A 100 4.65 -6.00 -18.17
C ARG A 100 5.73 -6.92 -17.61
N SER A 101 5.81 -7.06 -16.29
CA SER A 101 6.72 -7.99 -15.63
C SER A 101 6.33 -9.46 -15.84
N GLU A 102 5.03 -9.78 -15.87
CA GLU A 102 4.56 -11.15 -16.15
C GLU A 102 4.82 -11.54 -17.61
N GLU A 103 4.56 -10.62 -18.56
CA GLU A 103 4.80 -10.83 -19.99
C GLU A 103 6.29 -11.11 -20.28
N MET A 104 7.18 -10.27 -19.75
CA MET A 104 8.63 -10.42 -19.92
C MET A 104 9.15 -11.72 -19.30
N ASN A 105 8.63 -12.13 -18.14
CA ASN A 105 9.01 -13.41 -17.52
C ASN A 105 8.52 -14.60 -18.37
N SER A 106 7.38 -14.47 -19.05
CA SER A 106 6.89 -15.52 -19.95
C SER A 106 7.75 -15.65 -21.21
N GLU A 107 8.25 -14.55 -21.79
CA GLU A 107 9.12 -14.60 -22.98
C GLU A 107 10.52 -15.20 -22.69
N VAL A 108 11.05 -15.05 -21.47
CA VAL A 108 12.37 -15.61 -21.09
C VAL A 108 12.32 -17.14 -20.89
N VAL A 109 11.14 -17.71 -20.63
CA VAL A 109 10.97 -19.17 -20.48
C VAL A 109 10.92 -19.89 -21.85
N PHE A 110 10.79 -19.16 -22.96
CA PHE A 110 10.79 -19.71 -24.32
C PHE A 110 12.11 -19.48 -25.08
N VAL A 111 13.20 -19.06 -24.41
CA VAL A 111 14.56 -18.95 -24.96
C VAL A 111 15.52 -19.91 -24.26
#